data_AF-A0A0F9D6T7-F1
#
_entry.id   AF-A0A0F9D6T7-F1
#
_cell.length_a   1.000
_cell.length_b   1.000
_cell.length_c   1.000
_cell.angle_alpha   90.00
_cell.angle_beta   90.00
_cell.angle_gamma   90.00
#
_symmetry.space_group_name_H-M   'P 1'
#
loop_
_entity.id
_entity.type
_entity.pdbx_description
1 polymer ?
#
loop_
_entity_poly.entity_id
_entity_poly.type
_entity_poly.pdbx_seq_one_letter_code
_entity_poly.pdbx_strand_id
1 'polypeptide(L)'
;MNNEVIVLLAREFGWTLDEIGKLSPRQLVDIVNELVYQRQVDGYNRSYGFAFLASVICNLVSKKRVRPEDFVGAMPQRDDDPTEEELFNLAKQTRRDNGG
;
A
#
# COMPACT_ATOMS: atom_id res chain seq x y z
N MET A 1 3.92 3.68 19.63
CA MET A 1 2.88 3.62 18.58
C MET A 1 2.97 4.95 17.85
N ASN A 2 3.21 4.96 16.54
CA ASN A 2 3.39 6.22 15.80
C ASN A 2 2.05 6.98 15.76
N ASN A 3 2.02 8.20 16.29
CA ASN A 3 0.81 9.04 16.35
C ASN A 3 0.17 9.25 14.96
N GLU A 4 0.98 9.25 13.91
CA GLU A 4 0.54 9.42 12.52
C GLU A 4 -0.41 8.30 12.06
N VAL A 5 -0.14 7.05 12.46
CA VAL A 5 -0.98 5.89 12.09
C VAL A 5 -2.34 5.98 12.76
N ILE A 6 -2.39 6.38 14.03
CA ILE A 6 -3.64 6.56 14.78
C ILE A 6 -4.50 7.65 14.11
N VAL A 7 -3.89 8.78 13.75
CA VAL A 7 -4.60 9.88 13.08
C VAL A 7 -5.10 9.46 11.70
N LEU A 8 -4.31 8.68 10.94
CA LEU A 8 -4.71 8.15 9.64
C LEU A 8 -5.94 7.24 9.77
N LEU A 9 -5.91 6.27 10.70
CA LEU A 9 -7.01 5.33 10.90
C LEU A 9 -8.29 6.03 11.37
N ALA A 10 -8.16 6.98 12.31
CA ALA A 10 -9.29 7.78 12.76
C ALA A 10 -9.92 8.59 11.61
N ARG A 11 -9.10 9.11 10.68
CA ARG A 11 -9.57 9.88 9.52
C ARG A 11 -10.23 9.00 8.46
N GLU A 12 -9.61 7.87 8.10
CA GLU A 12 -10.06 7.04 6.99
C GLU A 12 -11.30 6.21 7.37
N PHE A 13 -11.39 5.75 8.62
CA PHE A 13 -12.49 4.89 9.08
C PHE A 13 -13.48 5.57 10.04
N GLY A 14 -13.18 6.78 10.50
CA GLY A 14 -13.97 7.44 11.54
C GLY A 14 -13.84 6.80 12.92
N TRP A 15 -12.82 5.97 13.14
CA TRP A 15 -12.63 5.27 14.41
C TRP A 15 -12.17 6.19 15.53
N THR A 16 -12.67 5.95 16.72
CA THR A 16 -12.25 6.59 17.95
C THR A 16 -10.94 6.00 18.48
N LEU A 17 -10.25 6.73 19.36
CA LEU A 17 -9.05 6.23 20.03
C LEU A 17 -9.30 4.94 20.82
N ASP A 18 -10.51 4.78 21.37
CA ASP A 18 -10.90 3.57 22.11
C ASP A 18 -11.03 2.34 21.18
N GLU A 19 -11.59 2.53 19.99
CA GLU A 19 -11.68 1.46 18.98
C GLU A 19 -10.30 1.07 18.44
N ILE A 20 -9.45 2.06 18.16
CA ILE A 20 -8.06 1.81 17.73
C ILE A 20 -7.27 1.12 18.84
N GLY A 21 -7.49 1.50 20.11
CA GLY A 21 -6.85 0.92 21.28
C GLY A 21 -7.23 -0.55 21.54
N LYS A 22 -8.35 -1.03 20.99
CA LYS A 22 -8.76 -2.45 21.08
C LYS A 22 -8.02 -3.35 20.10
N LEU A 23 -7.37 -2.79 19.09
CA LEU A 23 -6.62 -3.57 18.10
C LEU A 23 -5.28 -4.01 18.66
N SER A 24 -4.94 -5.27 18.48
CA SER A 24 -3.57 -5.71 18.71
C SER A 24 -2.61 -5.06 17.71
N PRO A 25 -1.32 -4.87 18.05
CA PRO A 25 -0.34 -4.34 17.12
C PRO A 25 -0.28 -5.08 15.78
N ARG A 26 -0.51 -6.41 15.78
CA ARG A 26 -0.56 -7.22 14.56
C ARG A 26 -1.75 -6.86 13.68
N GLN A 27 -2.96 -6.84 14.25
CA GLN A 27 -4.16 -6.44 13.52
C GLN A 27 -4.04 -5.03 12.94
N LEU A 28 -3.41 -4.12 13.68
CA LEU A 28 -3.11 -2.77 13.20
C LEU A 28 -2.21 -2.77 11.96
N VAL A 29 -1.13 -3.55 11.98
CA VAL A 29 -0.24 -3.70 10.81
C VAL A 29 -0.99 -4.32 9.64
N ASP A 30 -1.76 -5.38 9.87
CA ASP A 30 -2.52 -6.06 8.82
C ASP A 30 -3.51 -5.12 8.15
N ILE A 31 -4.25 -4.32 8.94
CA ILE A 31 -5.18 -3.30 8.43
C ILE A 31 -4.45 -2.24 7.61
N VAL A 32 -3.31 -1.74 8.09
CA VAL A 32 -2.54 -0.72 7.38
C VAL A 32 -1.98 -1.27 6.06
N ASN A 33 -1.46 -2.50 6.06
CA ASN A 33 -0.95 -3.15 4.85
C ASN A 33 -2.05 -3.32 3.79
N GLU A 34 -3.22 -3.81 4.21
CA GLU A 34 -4.36 -3.96 3.30
C GLU A 34 -4.84 -2.60 2.76
N LEU A 35 -4.87 -1.56 3.59
CA LEU A 35 -5.20 -0.19 3.15
C LEU A 35 -4.23 0.33 2.09
N VAL A 36 -2.93 0.15 2.32
CA VAL A 36 -1.89 0.57 1.38
C VAL A 36 -2.06 -0.18 0.05
N TYR A 37 -2.26 -1.50 0.10
CA TYR A 37 -2.51 -2.32 -1.08
C TYR A 37 -3.73 -1.84 -1.87
N GLN A 38 -4.88 -1.66 -1.20
CA GLN A 38 -6.11 -1.21 -1.85
C GLN A 38 -5.93 0.17 -2.51
N ARG A 39 -5.23 1.10 -1.84
CA ARG A 39 -4.97 2.43 -2.39
C ARG A 39 -4.06 2.38 -3.62
N GLN A 40 -3.06 1.48 -3.64
CA GLN A 40 -2.23 1.26 -4.82
C GLN A 40 -3.05 0.69 -5.98
N VAL A 41 -3.90 -0.31 -5.71
CA VAL A 41 -4.79 -0.91 -6.72
C VAL A 41 -5.74 0.14 -7.29
N ASP A 42 -6.34 0.98 -6.45
CA ASP A 42 -7.20 2.08 -6.88
C ASP A 42 -6.46 3.09 -7.76
N GLY A 43 -5.24 3.46 -7.36
CA GLY A 43 -4.38 4.37 -8.13
C GLY A 43 -4.03 3.80 -9.51
N TYR A 44 -3.70 2.50 -9.55
CA TYR A 44 -3.46 1.76 -10.79
C TYR A 44 -4.71 1.77 -11.67
N ASN A 45 -5.87 1.36 -11.15
CA ASN A 45 -7.11 1.27 -11.91
C ASN A 45 -7.56 2.61 -12.50
N ARG A 46 -7.43 3.70 -11.73
CA ARG A 46 -7.72 5.07 -12.22
C ARG A 46 -6.83 5.48 -13.37
N SER A 47 -5.58 5.05 -13.36
CA SER A 47 -4.58 5.43 -14.37
C SER A 47 -4.59 4.48 -15.57
N TYR A 48 -4.96 3.22 -15.38
CA TYR A 48 -4.88 2.16 -16.40
C TYR A 48 -5.77 2.46 -17.62
N GLY A 49 -6.96 3.02 -17.42
CA GLY A 49 -7.84 3.40 -18.54
C GLY A 49 -7.18 4.41 -19.49
N PHE A 50 -6.51 5.42 -18.94
CA PHE A 50 -5.76 6.39 -19.73
C PHE A 50 -4.51 5.77 -20.38
N ALA A 51 -3.80 4.92 -19.63
CA ALA A 51 -2.64 4.19 -20.16
C ALA A 51 -3.02 3.26 -21.32
N PHE A 52 -4.19 2.62 -21.23
CA PHE A 52 -4.74 1.81 -22.30
C PHE A 52 -4.98 2.63 -23.56
N LEU A 53 -5.71 3.74 -23.45
CA LEU A 53 -5.96 4.63 -24.58
C LEU A 53 -4.65 5.17 -25.17
N ALA A 54 -3.71 5.60 -24.34
CA ALA A 54 -2.38 6.05 -24.77
C ALA A 54 -1.64 4.94 -25.52
N SER A 55 -1.66 3.70 -25.02
CA SER A 55 -1.03 2.56 -25.68
C SER A 55 -1.65 2.27 -27.05
N VAL A 56 -2.98 2.35 -27.18
CA VAL A 56 -3.69 2.16 -28.45
C VAL A 56 -3.28 3.23 -29.45
N ILE A 57 -3.29 4.51 -29.04
CA ILE A 57 -2.88 5.64 -29.90
C ILE A 57 -1.41 5.47 -30.33
N CYS A 58 -0.51 5.20 -29.39
CA CYS A 58 0.91 4.98 -29.68
C CYS A 58 1.11 3.83 -30.68
N ASN A 59 0.37 2.73 -30.54
CA ASN A 59 0.47 1.60 -31.46
C ASN A 59 -0.09 1.89 -32.86
N LEU A 60 -0.95 2.91 -33.02
CA LEU A 60 -1.41 3.36 -34.34
C LEU A 60 -0.38 4.24 -35.06
N VAL A 61 0.42 5.00 -34.32
CA VAL A 61 1.37 6.00 -34.89
C VAL A 61 2.82 5.54 -34.87
N SER A 62 3.17 4.59 -34.00
CA SER A 62 4.54 4.13 -33.77
C SER A 62 4.73 2.70 -34.28
N LYS A 63 5.95 2.41 -34.77
CA LYS A 63 6.38 1.04 -35.10
C LYS A 63 6.76 0.22 -33.88
N LYS A 64 6.96 0.87 -32.72
CA LYS A 64 7.29 0.19 -31.47
C LYS A 64 5.98 -0.18 -30.77
N ARG A 65 5.82 -1.47 -30.47
CA ARG A 65 4.70 -1.94 -29.65
C ARG A 65 4.87 -1.42 -28.23
N VAL A 66 3.85 -0.73 -27.74
CA VAL A 66 3.76 -0.20 -26.37
C VAL A 66 2.54 -0.80 -25.69
N ARG A 67 2.65 -1.12 -24.42
CA ARG A 67 1.58 -1.66 -23.57
C ARG A 67 1.18 -0.64 -22.50
N PRO A 68 -0.01 -0.76 -21.90
CA PRO A 68 -0.44 0.14 -20.82
C PRO A 68 0.55 0.15 -19.65
N GLU A 69 1.12 -1.02 -19.33
CA GLU A 69 2.06 -1.19 -18.22
C GLU A 69 3.38 -0.42 -18.45
N ASP A 70 3.71 -0.07 -19.70
CA ASP A 70 4.88 0.77 -20.01
C ASP A 70 4.66 2.24 -19.56
N PHE A 71 3.41 2.63 -19.25
CA PHE A 71 3.07 3.97 -18.74
C PHE A 71 2.82 3.98 -17.22
N VAL A 72 2.13 2.98 -16.69
CA VAL A 72 1.67 2.94 -15.29
C VAL A 72 2.39 1.92 -14.41
N GLY A 73 3.31 1.15 -15.00
CA GLY A 73 3.98 0.06 -14.31
C GLY A 73 3.12 -1.21 -14.23
N ALA A 74 3.58 -2.17 -13.45
CA ALA A 74 2.86 -3.41 -13.20
C ALA A 74 1.72 -3.21 -12.19
N MET A 75 0.70 -4.06 -12.29
CA MET A 75 -0.36 -4.12 -11.29
C MET A 75 0.24 -4.42 -9.90
N PRO A 76 -0.16 -3.66 -8.87
CA PRO A 76 0.26 -3.93 -7.49
C PRO A 76 -0.10 -5.37 -7.09
N GLN A 77 0.85 -6.07 -6.47
CA GLN A 77 0.62 -7.40 -5.91
C GLN A 77 0.43 -7.27 -4.40
N ARG A 78 -0.30 -8.21 -3.80
CA ARG A 78 -0.31 -8.32 -2.35
C ARG A 78 1.07 -8.81 -1.93
N ASP A 79 1.69 -8.10 -1.00
CA ASP A 79 2.84 -8.62 -0.29
C ASP A 79 2.38 -9.84 0.51
N ASP A 80 3.22 -10.88 0.57
CA ASP A 80 2.96 -12.02 1.45
C ASP A 80 2.94 -11.52 2.91
N ASP A 81 2.03 -12.06 3.73
CA ASP A 81 1.94 -11.69 5.13
C ASP A 81 3.30 -11.94 5.80
N PRO A 82 3.92 -10.91 6.44
CA PRO A 82 5.21 -11.09 7.08
C PRO A 82 5.10 -12.14 8.17
N THR A 83 6.09 -13.03 8.19
CA THR A 83 6.16 -14.10 9.17
C THR A 83 6.31 -13.55 10.60
N GLU A 84 5.93 -14.33 11.60
CA GLU A 84 6.13 -13.93 13.01
C GLU A 84 7.59 -13.61 13.34
N GLU A 85 8.53 -14.27 12.66
CA GLU A 85 9.95 -14.05 12.81
C GLU A 85 10.39 -12.68 12.25
N GLU A 86 9.86 -12.29 11.09
CA GLU A 86 10.10 -10.97 10.49
C GLU A 86 9.52 -9.85 11.35
N LEU A 87 8.29 -10.04 11.85
CA LEU A 87 7.65 -9.10 12.78
C LEU A 87 8.46 -8.94 14.08
N PHE A 88 8.98 -10.05 14.62
CA PHE A 88 9.81 -10.04 15.82
C PHE A 88 11.16 -9.31 15.59
N ASN A 89 11.80 -9.57 14.46
CA ASN A 89 13.06 -8.92 14.09
C ASN A 89 12.88 -7.41 13.86
N LEU A 90 11.78 -7.01 13.21
CA LEU A 90 11.41 -5.61 13.01
C LEU A 90 11.21 -4.89 14.35
N ALA A 91 10.44 -5.49 15.28
CA ALA A 91 10.22 -4.92 16.61
C ALA A 91 11.53 -4.76 17.41
N LYS A 92 12.46 -5.70 17.25
CA LYS A 92 13.78 -5.64 17.89
C LYS A 92 14.67 -4.55 17.28
N GLN A 93 14.59 -4.33 15.97
CA GLN A 93 15.26 -3.23 15.27
C GLN A 93 14.71 -1.86 15.70
N THR A 94 13.40 -1.68 15.69
CA THR A 94 12.76 -0.41 16.11
C THR A 94 13.08 -0.04 17.56
N ARG A 95 13.26 -1.03 18.45
CA ARG A 95 13.73 -0.79 19.82
C ARG A 95 15.20 -0.35 19.91
N ARG A 96 16.05 -0.80 18.99
CA ARG A 96 17.45 -0.34 18.92
C ARG A 96 17.54 1.08 18.38
N ASP A 97 16.75 1.40 17.37
CA ASP A 97 16.80 2.71 16.70
C ASP A 97 16.20 3.85 17.55
N ASN A 98 15.29 3.54 18.47
CA ASN A 98 14.70 4.52 19.40
C ASN A 98 15.35 4.52 20.80
N GLY A 99 16.39 3.71 21.01
CA GLY A 99 17.04 3.49 22.30
C GLY A 99 18.48 3.99 22.40
N GLY A 100 18.89 4.91 21.52
CA GLY A 100 20.18 5.60 21.54
C GLY A 100 20.05 7.06 21.94
#